data_AF-A0A7Z0CPD6-F1
#
_entry.id   AF-A0A7Z0CPD6-F1
#
_cell.length_a   1.000
_cell.length_b   1.000
_cell.length_c   1.000
_cell.angle_alpha   90.00
_cell.angle_beta   90.00
_cell.angle_gamma   90.00
#
_symmetry.space_group_name_H-M   'P 1'
#
loop_
_entity.id
_entity.type
_entity.pdbx_description
1 polymer ?
#
loop_
_entity_poly.entity_id
_entity_poly.type
_entity_poly.pdbx_seq_one_letter_code
_entity_poly.pdbx_strand_id
1 'polypeptide(L)'
;MRPGPVMQAASADLGATAVAPLDLRSRRGELGLSAPDVARSVGVQTATVLRWERGERLPGPSVIDRLAQVLAADRAAVVRFFDAHRPPAAPRTRVRATGLRGLRRRQGWSAAYVADRLGVPVATVFNWEAGRAGMPVAMVPRVVDLMSGRDDALTPHTVRTLLTRPRAQRPMRHGPLRRARGRRGLSQQRLADELGVSRQLVGCWERGLAPHIAHQRRLARVLGTDVATVSGWFATPPPIGLRPALWRPGDLGQVLRDLRAWSGLRQCDVARHCGRSTATVRAWETGRTVPPAGQRELLADLFRLPPTAFDAALPQAPGGGDER
;
A
#
# COMPACT_ATOMS: atom_id res chain seq x y z
N MET A 1 -38.36 -61.43 -18.24
CA MET A 1 -38.45 -60.06 -17.70
C MET A 1 -37.15 -59.78 -16.94
N ARG A 2 -36.16 -59.19 -17.63
CA ARG A 2 -34.82 -58.88 -17.08
C ARG A 2 -34.77 -57.39 -16.72
N PRO A 3 -34.32 -56.98 -15.54
CA PRO A 3 -34.09 -55.57 -15.26
C PRO A 3 -32.76 -55.13 -15.90
N GLY A 4 -32.80 -54.02 -16.63
CA GLY A 4 -31.64 -53.40 -17.29
C GLY A 4 -30.68 -52.73 -16.30
N PRO A 5 -29.42 -52.47 -16.71
CA PRO A 5 -28.41 -51.92 -15.83
C PRO A 5 -28.65 -50.42 -15.62
N VAL A 6 -28.63 -49.99 -14.36
CA VAL A 6 -28.59 -48.57 -14.00
C VAL A 6 -27.18 -48.06 -14.27
N MET A 7 -27.09 -47.22 -15.28
CA MET A 7 -25.92 -46.42 -15.64
C MET A 7 -25.67 -45.40 -14.52
N GLN A 8 -24.73 -45.68 -13.61
CA GLN A 8 -24.24 -44.70 -12.64
C GLN A 8 -22.82 -44.29 -13.03
N ALA A 9 -22.66 -42.98 -13.09
CA ALA A 9 -21.58 -42.28 -13.77
C ALA A 9 -20.19 -42.68 -13.26
N ALA A 10 -19.30 -42.88 -14.23
CA ALA A 10 -17.86 -42.89 -14.06
C ALA A 10 -17.44 -41.61 -13.30
N SER A 11 -17.11 -41.76 -12.02
CA SER A 11 -16.26 -40.81 -11.34
C SER A 11 -14.87 -41.04 -11.90
N ALA A 12 -14.49 -40.18 -12.85
CA ALA A 12 -13.12 -40.09 -13.33
C ALA A 12 -12.22 -39.78 -12.13
N ASP A 13 -11.58 -40.83 -11.62
CA ASP A 13 -10.42 -40.74 -10.76
C ASP A 13 -9.27 -40.16 -11.60
N LEU A 14 -9.30 -38.84 -11.78
CA LEU A 14 -8.17 -38.10 -12.30
C LEU A 14 -7.11 -38.14 -11.20
N GLY A 15 -6.20 -39.08 -11.38
CA GLY A 15 -5.10 -39.38 -10.49
C GLY A 15 -4.53 -38.13 -9.84
N ALA A 16 -4.78 -38.03 -8.54
CA ALA A 16 -3.86 -37.34 -7.65
C ALA A 16 -2.54 -38.11 -7.73
N THR A 17 -1.68 -37.73 -8.69
CA THR A 17 -0.28 -38.16 -8.71
C THR A 17 0.26 -37.95 -7.31
N ALA A 18 0.48 -39.05 -6.59
CA ALA A 18 1.19 -39.04 -5.33
C ALA A 18 2.61 -38.58 -5.65
N VAL A 19 2.85 -37.26 -5.57
CA VAL A 19 4.16 -36.67 -5.80
C VAL A 19 5.06 -37.21 -4.70
N ALA A 20 6.01 -38.05 -5.08
CA ALA A 20 6.98 -38.65 -4.17
C ALA A 20 7.58 -37.56 -3.26
N PRO A 21 7.78 -37.86 -1.95
CA PRO A 21 8.38 -36.90 -1.04
C PRO A 21 9.78 -36.53 -1.56
N LEU A 22 10.00 -35.25 -1.82
CA LEU A 22 11.27 -34.74 -2.32
C LEU A 22 12.33 -34.87 -1.23
N ASP A 23 13.36 -35.67 -1.46
CA ASP A 23 14.62 -35.59 -0.71
C ASP A 23 15.64 -34.77 -1.52
N LEU A 24 16.15 -33.68 -0.92
CA LEU A 24 17.07 -32.76 -1.62
C LEU A 24 18.38 -33.43 -2.01
N ARG A 25 18.88 -34.36 -1.18
CA ARG A 25 20.15 -35.05 -1.46
C ARG A 25 19.99 -36.03 -2.63
N SER A 26 18.97 -36.86 -2.58
CA SER A 26 18.68 -37.85 -3.63
C SER A 26 18.41 -37.16 -4.97
N ARG A 27 17.58 -36.10 -4.96
CA ARG A 27 17.29 -35.32 -6.18
C ARG A 27 18.52 -34.65 -6.76
N ARG A 28 19.41 -34.14 -5.91
CA ARG A 28 20.69 -33.57 -6.33
C ARG A 28 21.59 -34.65 -6.96
N GLY A 29 21.61 -35.86 -6.40
CA GLY A 29 22.36 -37.01 -6.93
C GLY A 29 21.85 -37.49 -8.29
N GLU A 30 20.53 -37.55 -8.48
CA GLU A 30 19.89 -37.89 -9.78
C GLU A 30 20.30 -36.92 -10.90
N LEU A 31 20.53 -35.65 -10.55
CA LEU A 31 20.94 -34.60 -11.48
C LEU A 31 22.46 -34.51 -11.65
N GLY A 32 23.24 -35.40 -11.02
CA GLY A 32 24.70 -35.38 -11.05
C GLY A 32 25.32 -34.14 -10.42
N LEU A 33 24.58 -33.42 -9.57
CA LEU A 33 25.02 -32.16 -8.99
C LEU A 33 25.78 -32.40 -7.68
N SER A 34 26.90 -31.70 -7.47
CA SER A 34 27.54 -31.67 -6.15
C SER A 34 26.88 -30.62 -5.24
N ALA A 35 26.99 -30.77 -3.92
CA ALA A 35 26.51 -29.74 -2.98
C ALA A 35 27.16 -28.36 -3.22
N PRO A 36 28.47 -28.26 -3.57
CA PRO A 36 29.08 -27.01 -4.05
C PRO A 36 28.41 -26.42 -5.30
N ASP A 37 27.97 -27.24 -6.26
CA ASP A 37 27.36 -26.74 -7.49
C ASP A 37 25.99 -26.13 -7.24
N VAL A 38 25.18 -26.78 -6.39
CA VAL A 38 23.90 -26.22 -5.93
C VAL A 38 24.14 -24.94 -5.13
N ALA A 39 25.17 -24.91 -4.28
CA ALA A 39 25.51 -23.73 -3.49
C ALA A 39 25.89 -22.53 -4.39
N ARG A 40 26.70 -22.76 -5.43
CA ARG A 40 27.10 -21.74 -6.41
C ARG A 40 25.89 -21.21 -7.19
N SER A 41 25.02 -22.10 -7.67
CA SER A 41 23.83 -21.74 -8.45
C SER A 41 22.77 -20.99 -7.64
N VAL A 42 22.65 -21.27 -6.34
CA VAL A 42 21.70 -20.60 -5.43
C VAL A 42 22.33 -19.37 -4.74
N GLY A 43 23.64 -19.18 -4.85
CA GLY A 43 24.37 -18.07 -4.24
C GLY A 43 24.48 -18.17 -2.71
N VAL A 44 24.75 -19.38 -2.19
CA VAL A 44 24.96 -19.65 -0.76
C VAL A 44 26.27 -20.43 -0.54
N GLN A 45 26.70 -20.55 0.72
CA GLN A 45 27.84 -21.40 1.08
C GLN A 45 27.44 -22.89 1.04
N THR A 46 28.36 -23.78 0.64
CA THR A 46 28.15 -25.25 0.61
C THR A 46 27.62 -25.81 1.93
N ALA A 47 28.14 -25.32 3.06
CA ALA A 47 27.68 -25.70 4.40
C ALA A 47 26.20 -25.38 4.64
N THR A 48 25.65 -24.38 3.95
CA THR A 48 24.22 -24.03 4.01
C THR A 48 23.36 -25.08 3.32
N VAL A 49 23.79 -25.58 2.15
CA VAL A 49 23.10 -26.66 1.42
C VAL A 49 23.13 -27.96 2.21
N LEU A 50 24.28 -28.33 2.80
CA LEU A 50 24.39 -29.52 3.65
C LEU A 50 23.56 -29.43 4.94
N ARG A 51 23.28 -28.22 5.44
CA ARG A 51 22.35 -28.00 6.56
C ARG A 51 20.89 -28.08 6.12
N TRP A 52 20.56 -27.70 4.89
CA TRP A 52 19.22 -27.88 4.32
C TRP A 52 18.90 -29.35 4.10
N GLU A 53 19.83 -30.13 3.53
CA GLU A 53 19.68 -31.57 3.34
C GLU A 53 19.46 -32.32 4.67
N ARG A 54 19.99 -31.79 5.78
CA ARG A 54 19.83 -32.35 7.13
C ARG A 54 18.64 -31.77 7.91
N GLY A 55 17.86 -30.85 7.32
CA GLY A 55 16.72 -30.21 7.98
C GLY A 55 17.08 -29.25 9.12
N GLU A 56 18.36 -28.91 9.30
CA GLU A 56 18.84 -28.08 10.42
C GLU A 56 18.58 -26.57 10.22
N ARG A 57 18.23 -26.17 9.00
CA ARG A 57 18.01 -24.77 8.65
C ARG A 57 16.97 -24.64 7.54
N LEU A 58 16.10 -23.63 7.65
CA LEU A 58 15.09 -23.32 6.65
C LEU A 58 15.60 -22.20 5.71
N PRO A 59 15.50 -22.37 4.37
CA PRO A 59 15.80 -21.30 3.42
C PRO A 59 14.72 -20.21 3.43
N GLY A 60 15.11 -18.99 3.05
CA GLY A 60 14.17 -17.90 2.82
C GLY A 60 13.37 -18.08 1.51
N PRO A 61 12.27 -17.32 1.32
CA PRO A 61 11.37 -17.50 0.17
C PRO A 61 12.06 -17.42 -1.20
N SER A 62 12.98 -16.48 -1.40
CA SER A 62 13.73 -16.31 -2.66
C SER A 62 14.82 -17.38 -2.90
N VAL A 63 15.15 -18.14 -1.87
CA VAL A 63 16.10 -19.25 -1.93
C VAL A 63 15.37 -20.54 -2.29
N ILE A 64 14.12 -20.70 -1.85
CA ILE A 64 13.24 -21.81 -2.25
C ILE A 64 13.00 -21.79 -3.77
N ASP A 65 12.74 -20.61 -4.35
CA ASP A 65 12.46 -20.50 -5.78
C ASP A 65 13.68 -20.90 -6.62
N ARG A 66 14.88 -20.45 -6.23
CA ARG A 66 16.14 -20.81 -6.91
C ARG A 66 16.50 -22.28 -6.71
N LEU A 67 16.24 -22.84 -5.53
CA LEU A 67 16.48 -24.25 -5.25
C LEU A 67 15.54 -25.16 -6.06
N ALA A 68 14.27 -24.77 -6.23
CA ALA A 68 13.32 -25.48 -7.09
C ALA A 68 13.76 -25.49 -8.56
N GLN A 69 14.30 -24.37 -9.05
CA GLN A 69 14.87 -24.28 -10.40
C GLN A 69 16.10 -25.18 -10.56
N VAL A 70 17.06 -25.12 -9.63
CA VAL A 70 18.30 -25.91 -9.70
C VAL A 70 18.05 -27.41 -9.58
N LEU A 71 17.08 -27.82 -8.77
CA LEU A 71 16.73 -29.23 -8.57
C LEU A 71 15.70 -29.75 -9.57
N ALA A 72 15.32 -28.94 -10.58
CA ALA A 72 14.26 -29.26 -11.54
C ALA A 72 13.05 -29.90 -10.85
N ALA A 73 12.62 -29.29 -9.74
CA ALA A 73 11.61 -29.81 -8.84
C ALA A 73 10.46 -28.80 -8.69
N ASP A 74 9.26 -29.30 -8.48
CA ASP A 74 8.12 -28.45 -8.18
C ASP A 74 8.38 -27.65 -6.89
N ARG A 75 8.12 -26.34 -6.95
CA ARG A 75 8.25 -25.44 -5.81
C ARG A 75 7.45 -25.93 -4.61
N ALA A 76 6.25 -26.46 -4.82
CA ALA A 76 5.44 -26.94 -3.71
C ALA A 76 6.06 -28.19 -3.06
N ALA A 77 6.76 -29.05 -3.82
CA ALA A 77 7.53 -30.16 -3.26
C ALA A 77 8.70 -29.69 -2.37
N VAL A 78 9.46 -28.67 -2.82
CA VAL A 78 10.54 -28.05 -2.02
C VAL A 78 9.98 -27.43 -0.73
N VAL A 79 8.84 -26.74 -0.82
CA VAL A 79 8.16 -26.16 0.37
C VAL A 79 7.72 -27.26 1.33
N ARG A 80 7.10 -28.34 0.84
CA ARG A 80 6.67 -29.47 1.68
C ARG A 80 7.84 -30.13 2.41
N PHE A 81 8.99 -30.31 1.74
CA PHE A 81 10.19 -30.84 2.38
C PHE A 81 10.61 -29.98 3.59
N PHE A 82 10.69 -28.66 3.42
CA PHE A 82 11.09 -27.78 4.52
C PHE A 82 10.01 -27.62 5.61
N ASP A 83 8.73 -27.70 5.25
CA ASP A 83 7.64 -27.68 6.22
C ASP A 83 7.60 -28.96 7.06
N ALA A 84 7.97 -30.12 6.50
CA ALA A 84 8.12 -31.37 7.25
C ALA A 84 9.27 -31.32 8.29
N HIS A 85 10.33 -30.54 8.02
CA HIS A 85 11.45 -30.32 8.93
C HIS A 85 11.25 -29.09 9.84
N ARG A 86 10.09 -28.44 9.78
CA ARG A 86 9.77 -27.30 10.64
C ARG A 86 9.45 -27.82 12.05
N PRO A 87 10.16 -27.37 13.10
CA PRO A 87 9.79 -27.74 14.46
C PRO A 87 8.38 -27.21 14.78
N PRO A 88 7.54 -27.97 15.53
CA PRO A 88 6.22 -27.52 15.92
C PRO A 88 6.33 -26.23 16.75
N ALA A 89 5.43 -25.28 16.51
CA ALA A 89 5.44 -24.03 17.24
C ALA A 89 5.24 -24.28 18.73
N ALA A 90 6.17 -23.81 19.57
CA ALA A 90 6.03 -23.94 21.02
C ALA A 90 4.72 -23.30 21.51
N PRO A 91 4.01 -23.92 22.46
CA PRO A 91 2.73 -23.40 22.94
C PRO A 91 2.92 -22.01 23.56
N ARG A 92 2.06 -21.08 23.15
CA ARG A 92 2.12 -19.69 23.63
C ARG A 92 1.57 -19.64 25.06
N THR A 93 2.44 -19.48 26.05
CA THR A 93 2.05 -19.45 27.48
C THR A 93 1.49 -18.09 27.94
N ARG A 94 1.67 -17.03 27.13
CA ARG A 94 1.22 -15.66 27.44
C ARG A 94 0.49 -15.01 26.27
N VAL A 95 -0.55 -14.26 26.59
CA VAL A 95 -1.37 -13.41 25.70
C VAL A 95 -0.97 -11.96 25.87
N ARG A 96 -0.95 -11.20 24.77
CA ARG A 96 -0.84 -9.74 24.85
C ARG A 96 -2.19 -9.17 25.25
N ALA A 97 -2.28 -8.59 26.44
CA ALA A 97 -3.52 -8.02 26.98
C ALA A 97 -3.58 -6.49 26.81
N THR A 98 -3.05 -5.96 25.70
CA THR A 98 -3.09 -4.50 25.40
C THR A 98 -4.51 -3.99 25.18
N GLY A 99 -5.43 -4.87 24.80
CA GLY A 99 -6.86 -4.58 24.67
C GLY A 99 -7.60 -4.49 26.02
N LEU A 100 -6.99 -4.95 27.13
CA LEU A 100 -7.60 -4.97 28.45
C LEU A 100 -8.03 -3.57 28.90
N ARG A 101 -7.24 -2.52 28.60
CA ARG A 101 -7.60 -1.13 28.90
C ARG A 101 -8.92 -0.72 28.25
N GLY A 102 -9.08 -1.05 26.97
CA GLY A 102 -10.28 -0.71 26.21
C GLY A 102 -11.49 -1.51 26.68
N LEU A 103 -11.28 -2.78 26.99
CA LEU A 103 -12.31 -3.67 27.54
C LEU A 103 -12.82 -3.15 28.88
N ARG A 104 -11.89 -2.87 29.79
CA ARG A 104 -12.13 -2.32 31.12
C ARG A 104 -12.90 -1.00 31.08
N ARG A 105 -12.49 -0.06 30.21
CA ARG A 105 -13.17 1.24 30.05
C ARG A 105 -14.60 1.12 29.52
N ARG A 106 -14.87 0.21 28.58
CA ARG A 106 -16.24 -0.02 28.06
C ARG A 106 -17.18 -0.56 29.14
N GLN A 107 -16.64 -1.33 30.07
CA GLN A 107 -17.39 -1.87 31.20
C GLN A 107 -17.40 -0.95 32.44
N GLY A 108 -16.80 0.25 32.37
CA GLY A 108 -16.72 1.18 33.50
C GLY A 108 -15.78 0.75 34.64
N TRP A 109 -14.97 -0.28 34.44
CA TRP A 109 -14.11 -0.84 35.48
C TRP A 109 -12.86 0.03 35.74
N SER A 110 -12.42 0.12 37.00
CA SER A 110 -11.12 0.71 37.34
C SER A 110 -9.99 -0.33 37.21
N ALA A 111 -8.76 0.11 37.01
CA ALA A 111 -7.61 -0.82 36.94
C ALA A 111 -7.44 -1.59 38.27
N ALA A 112 -7.76 -0.93 39.39
CA ALA A 112 -7.79 -1.53 40.71
C ALA A 112 -8.88 -2.59 40.83
N TYR A 113 -10.08 -2.35 40.31
CA TYR A 113 -11.17 -3.31 40.28
C TYR A 113 -10.80 -4.59 39.52
N VAL A 114 -10.17 -4.46 38.34
CA VAL A 114 -9.70 -5.63 37.57
C VAL A 114 -8.57 -6.36 38.29
N ALA A 115 -7.68 -5.63 38.94
CA ALA A 115 -6.55 -6.20 39.67
C ALA A 115 -7.02 -7.04 40.87
N ASP A 116 -7.93 -6.48 41.67
CA ASP A 116 -8.57 -7.12 42.82
C ASP A 116 -9.28 -8.42 42.40
N ARG A 117 -10.14 -8.34 41.38
CA ARG A 117 -10.90 -9.49 40.89
C ARG A 117 -10.07 -10.58 40.22
N LEU A 118 -8.87 -10.25 39.74
CA LEU A 118 -7.92 -11.22 39.17
C LEU A 118 -6.88 -11.71 40.18
N GLY A 119 -6.85 -11.15 41.40
CA GLY A 119 -5.87 -11.48 42.44
C GLY A 119 -4.44 -11.08 42.06
N VAL A 120 -4.25 -9.94 41.41
CA VAL A 120 -2.94 -9.44 40.97
C VAL A 120 -2.70 -7.99 41.40
N PRO A 121 -1.44 -7.53 41.53
CA PRO A 121 -1.16 -6.12 41.77
C PRO A 121 -1.67 -5.22 40.64
N VAL A 122 -2.13 -4.00 40.97
CA VAL A 122 -2.60 -3.02 39.97
C VAL A 122 -1.52 -2.68 38.93
N ALA A 123 -0.25 -2.65 39.36
CA ALA A 123 0.90 -2.45 38.48
C ALA A 123 1.02 -3.55 37.39
N THR A 124 0.64 -4.78 37.71
CA THR A 124 0.62 -5.91 36.77
C THR A 124 -0.42 -5.68 35.67
N VAL A 125 -1.61 -5.20 36.03
CA VAL A 125 -2.65 -4.79 35.07
C VAL A 125 -2.13 -3.66 34.17
N PHE A 126 -1.48 -2.64 34.73
CA PHE A 126 -0.89 -1.57 33.92
C PHE A 126 0.21 -2.07 32.97
N ASN A 127 1.04 -3.01 33.42
CA ASN A 127 2.10 -3.60 32.59
C ASN A 127 1.52 -4.47 31.47
N TRP A 128 0.40 -5.15 31.69
CA TRP A 128 -0.35 -5.85 30.65
C TRP A 128 -1.00 -4.90 29.65
N GLU A 129 -1.69 -3.85 30.13
CA GLU A 129 -2.33 -2.82 29.30
C GLU A 129 -1.30 -2.08 28.43
N ALA A 130 -0.12 -1.78 28.99
CA ALA A 130 0.98 -1.14 28.28
C ALA A 130 1.77 -2.09 27.36
N GLY A 131 1.52 -3.40 27.43
CA GLY A 131 2.25 -4.42 26.67
C GLY A 131 3.69 -4.64 27.13
N ARG A 132 4.06 -4.14 28.32
CA ARG A 132 5.36 -4.38 28.97
C ARG A 132 5.48 -5.78 29.53
N ALA A 133 4.36 -6.45 29.82
CA ALA A 133 4.29 -7.85 30.22
C ALA A 133 3.14 -8.58 29.51
N GLY A 134 3.32 -9.87 29.23
CA GLY A 134 2.26 -10.73 28.72
C GLY A 134 1.43 -11.33 29.84
N MET A 135 0.11 -11.34 29.69
CA MET A 135 -0.82 -11.95 30.63
C MET A 135 -0.81 -13.48 30.43
N PRO A 136 -0.69 -14.30 31.48
CA PRO A 136 -0.78 -15.76 31.35
C PRO A 136 -2.08 -16.20 30.67
N VAL A 137 -2.03 -17.17 29.75
CA VAL A 137 -3.25 -17.70 29.08
C VAL A 137 -4.25 -18.25 30.11
N ALA A 138 -3.76 -18.81 31.21
CA ALA A 138 -4.57 -19.32 32.32
C ALA A 138 -5.43 -18.24 33.02
N MET A 139 -5.11 -16.95 32.85
CA MET A 139 -5.92 -15.85 33.38
C MET A 139 -7.09 -15.45 32.48
N VAL A 140 -7.14 -15.94 31.23
CA VAL A 140 -8.21 -15.58 30.27
C VAL A 140 -9.60 -16.01 30.75
N PRO A 141 -9.82 -17.24 31.28
CA PRO A 141 -11.12 -17.62 31.83
C PRO A 141 -11.60 -16.70 32.95
N ARG A 142 -10.72 -16.28 33.86
CA ARG A 142 -11.07 -15.33 34.94
C ARG A 142 -11.52 -13.96 34.41
N VAL A 143 -10.97 -13.53 33.28
CA VAL A 143 -11.43 -12.32 32.57
C VAL A 143 -12.79 -12.53 31.91
N VAL A 144 -13.08 -13.75 31.43
CA VAL A 144 -14.42 -14.13 30.94
C VAL A 144 -15.43 -14.06 32.07
N ASP A 145 -15.14 -14.69 33.22
CA ASP A 145 -16.02 -14.71 34.39
C ASP A 145 -16.36 -13.31 34.91
N LEU A 146 -15.40 -12.38 34.84
CA LEU A 146 -15.60 -10.96 35.13
C LEU A 146 -16.64 -10.30 34.21
N MET A 147 -16.75 -10.77 32.97
CA MET A 147 -17.65 -10.24 31.95
C MET A 147 -19.00 -10.97 31.88
N SER A 148 -19.08 -12.21 32.35
CA SER A 148 -20.27 -13.08 32.23
C SER A 148 -21.50 -12.63 33.02
N GLY A 149 -21.48 -11.47 33.67
CA GLY A 149 -22.67 -10.90 34.34
C GLY A 149 -23.71 -10.27 33.39
N ARG A 150 -23.51 -10.26 32.06
CA ARG A 150 -24.43 -9.61 31.10
C ARG A 150 -24.60 -10.28 29.72
N ASP A 151 -23.90 -11.37 29.40
CA ASP A 151 -24.00 -12.02 28.08
C ASP A 151 -23.52 -13.48 28.13
N ASP A 152 -24.42 -14.45 27.92
CA ASP A 152 -24.12 -15.90 27.91
C ASP A 152 -23.25 -16.35 26.70
N ALA A 153 -22.92 -15.44 25.78
CA ALA A 153 -22.18 -15.74 24.55
C ALA A 153 -20.65 -15.52 24.63
N LEU A 154 -20.10 -15.17 25.80
CA LEU A 154 -18.67 -14.85 25.94
C LEU A 154 -17.81 -16.10 26.11
N THR A 155 -17.17 -16.54 25.03
CA THR A 155 -16.19 -17.63 25.09
C THR A 155 -14.77 -17.13 25.46
N PRO A 156 -13.91 -17.98 26.06
CA PRO A 156 -12.49 -17.67 26.26
C PRO A 156 -11.76 -17.27 24.97
N HIS A 157 -12.20 -17.80 23.82
CA HIS A 157 -11.66 -17.41 22.52
C HIS A 157 -12.01 -15.95 22.17
N THR A 158 -13.27 -15.56 22.33
CA THR A 158 -13.74 -14.18 22.09
C THR A 158 -13.02 -13.18 22.99
N VAL A 159 -12.91 -13.49 24.28
CA VAL A 159 -12.20 -12.64 25.25
C VAL A 159 -10.70 -12.55 24.92
N ARG A 160 -10.07 -13.66 24.52
CA ARG A 160 -8.67 -13.64 24.04
C ARG A 160 -8.48 -12.72 22.83
N THR A 161 -9.45 -12.67 21.92
CA THR A 161 -9.44 -11.76 20.76
C THR A 161 -9.64 -10.30 21.17
N LEU A 162 -10.51 -10.02 22.15
CA LEU A 162 -10.70 -8.67 22.69
C LEU A 162 -9.48 -8.16 23.47
N LEU A 163 -8.82 -9.04 24.23
CA LEU A 163 -7.58 -8.77 24.97
C LEU A 163 -6.41 -8.56 24.03
N THR A 164 -6.29 -9.44 23.05
CA THR A 164 -5.38 -9.31 21.93
C THR A 164 -6.01 -8.38 20.91
N ARG A 165 -6.32 -7.13 21.29
CA ARG A 165 -6.54 -6.11 20.26
C ARG A 165 -5.35 -6.27 19.32
N PRO A 166 -5.54 -6.66 18.05
CA PRO A 166 -4.46 -6.52 17.10
C PRO A 166 -4.12 -5.05 17.23
N ARG A 167 -2.87 -4.73 17.62
CA ARG A 167 -2.33 -3.38 17.45
C ARG A 167 -2.84 -2.98 16.09
N ALA A 168 -3.81 -2.05 16.02
CA ALA A 168 -4.58 -1.79 14.79
C ALA A 168 -3.58 -1.91 13.68
N GLN A 169 -3.72 -2.95 12.83
CA GLN A 169 -2.68 -3.33 11.89
C GLN A 169 -2.22 -2.00 11.32
N ARG A 170 -0.95 -1.61 11.57
CA ARG A 170 -0.48 -0.32 11.08
C ARG A 170 -0.88 -0.34 9.61
N PRO A 171 -1.81 0.51 9.15
CA PRO A 171 -2.29 0.43 7.78
C PRO A 171 -1.05 0.45 6.90
N MET A 172 -1.00 -0.47 5.93
CA MET A 172 0.16 -0.86 5.15
C MET A 172 1.26 0.22 5.10
N ARG A 173 2.44 -0.11 5.66
CA ARG A 173 3.32 0.84 6.34
C ARG A 173 3.86 2.03 5.54
N HIS A 174 3.70 2.12 4.23
CA HIS A 174 4.27 3.20 3.43
C HIS A 174 3.31 3.59 2.30
N GLY A 175 2.91 4.88 2.27
CA GLY A 175 2.17 5.45 1.16
C GLY A 175 2.89 5.18 -0.18
N PRO A 176 2.15 5.16 -1.30
CA PRO A 176 2.70 4.82 -2.62
C PRO A 176 3.96 5.62 -3.00
N LEU A 177 4.02 6.91 -2.66
CA LEU A 177 5.22 7.74 -2.83
C LEU A 177 6.45 7.16 -2.09
N ARG A 178 6.29 6.74 -0.83
CA ARG A 178 7.40 6.16 -0.05
C ARG A 178 7.84 4.81 -0.61
N ARG A 179 6.93 4.02 -1.19
CA ARG A 179 7.28 2.77 -1.88
C ARG A 179 8.07 3.04 -3.15
N ALA A 180 7.60 3.97 -3.99
CA ALA A 180 8.29 4.37 -5.21
C ALA A 180 9.69 4.91 -4.91
N ARG A 181 9.82 5.77 -3.89
CA ARG A 181 11.12 6.26 -3.40
C ARG A 181 12.04 5.12 -2.93
N GLY A 182 11.48 4.16 -2.17
CA GLY A 182 12.23 3.00 -1.68
C GLY A 182 12.78 2.10 -2.78
N ARG A 183 12.02 1.89 -3.87
CA ARG A 183 12.50 1.12 -5.05
C ARG A 183 13.69 1.78 -5.74
N ARG A 184 13.79 3.11 -5.67
CA ARG A 184 14.92 3.90 -6.20
C ARG A 184 16.08 4.06 -5.20
N GLY A 185 15.97 3.50 -3.99
CA GLY A 185 16.99 3.66 -2.95
C GLY A 185 17.15 5.11 -2.43
N LEU A 186 16.20 5.99 -2.72
CA LEU A 186 16.30 7.40 -2.36
C LEU A 186 15.92 7.62 -0.89
N SER A 187 16.65 8.47 -0.17
CA SER A 187 16.22 8.98 1.13
C SER A 187 15.21 10.11 0.95
N GLN A 188 14.46 10.49 1.99
CA GLN A 188 13.59 11.66 1.90
C GLN A 188 14.38 12.95 1.61
N GLN A 189 15.61 13.05 2.13
CA GLN A 189 16.49 14.19 1.89
C GLN A 189 16.93 14.24 0.42
N ARG A 190 17.46 13.14 -0.12
CA ARG A 190 17.89 13.08 -1.53
C ARG A 190 16.74 13.39 -2.49
N LEU A 191 15.54 12.85 -2.23
CA LEU A 191 14.37 13.18 -3.04
C LEU A 191 14.01 14.68 -2.95
N ALA A 192 14.16 15.29 -1.77
CA ALA A 192 13.89 16.71 -1.58
C ALA A 192 14.90 17.57 -2.36
N ASP A 193 16.17 17.20 -2.31
CA ASP A 193 17.27 17.87 -3.02
C ASP A 193 17.05 17.79 -4.55
N GLU A 194 16.72 16.60 -5.08
CA GLU A 194 16.42 16.41 -6.52
C GLU A 194 15.18 17.18 -6.99
N LEU A 195 14.23 17.45 -6.10
CA LEU A 195 13.01 18.20 -6.41
C LEU A 195 13.16 19.72 -6.18
N GLY A 196 14.21 20.14 -5.47
CA GLY A 196 14.41 21.51 -5.00
C GLY A 196 13.39 21.94 -3.95
N VAL A 197 13.02 21.03 -3.03
CA VAL A 197 12.05 21.29 -1.95
C VAL A 197 12.61 20.89 -0.59
N SER A 198 11.92 21.22 0.51
CA SER A 198 12.35 20.80 1.84
C SER A 198 12.02 19.33 2.11
N ARG A 199 12.86 18.64 2.89
CA ARG A 199 12.60 17.26 3.35
C ARG A 199 11.31 17.14 4.15
N GLN A 200 10.92 18.20 4.86
CA GLN A 200 9.67 18.24 5.60
C GLN A 200 8.46 18.15 4.66
N LEU A 201 8.51 18.82 3.51
CA LEU A 201 7.46 18.80 2.49
C LEU A 201 7.29 17.40 1.89
N VAL A 202 8.39 16.71 1.58
CA VAL A 202 8.37 15.28 1.17
C VAL A 202 7.74 14.41 2.25
N GLY A 203 8.06 14.66 3.52
CA GLY A 203 7.43 14.00 4.66
C GLY A 203 5.92 14.23 4.73
N CYS A 204 5.43 15.45 4.44
CA CYS A 204 4.00 15.75 4.36
C CYS A 204 3.32 14.95 3.24
N TRP A 205 3.95 14.85 2.07
CA TRP A 205 3.41 14.06 0.97
C TRP A 205 3.35 12.57 1.28
N GLU A 206 4.38 12.02 1.93
CA GLU A 206 4.36 10.61 2.35
C GLU A 206 3.29 10.31 3.43
N ARG A 207 2.80 11.34 4.13
CA ARG A 207 1.66 11.24 5.07
C ARG A 207 0.30 11.43 4.39
N GLY A 208 0.27 11.73 3.09
CA GLY A 208 -0.97 11.82 2.30
C GLY A 208 -1.36 13.22 1.86
N LEU A 209 -0.60 14.27 2.20
CA LEU A 209 -0.87 15.61 1.67
C LEU A 209 -0.56 15.62 0.16
N ALA A 210 -1.52 15.98 -0.68
CA ALA A 210 -1.30 16.03 -2.13
C ALA A 210 -0.27 17.12 -2.49
N PRO A 211 0.80 16.80 -3.26
CA PRO A 211 1.67 17.80 -3.83
C PRO A 211 0.92 18.65 -4.85
N HIS A 212 1.32 19.92 -4.98
CA HIS A 212 0.92 20.73 -6.13
C HIS A 212 1.29 20.04 -7.46
N ILE A 213 0.50 20.23 -8.51
CA ILE A 213 0.62 19.47 -9.77
C ILE A 213 2.02 19.60 -10.42
N ALA A 214 2.66 20.76 -10.32
CA ALA A 214 4.05 20.95 -10.75
C ALA A 214 5.03 20.01 -10.03
N HIS A 215 4.83 19.77 -8.73
CA HIS A 215 5.62 18.82 -7.95
C HIS A 215 5.28 17.38 -8.30
N GLN A 216 4.01 17.06 -8.62
CA GLN A 216 3.64 15.73 -9.12
C GLN A 216 4.37 15.40 -10.43
N ARG A 217 4.49 16.36 -11.35
CA ARG A 217 5.26 16.20 -12.60
C ARG A 217 6.75 15.99 -12.34
N ARG A 218 7.34 16.75 -11.40
CA ARG A 218 8.75 16.56 -11.01
C ARG A 218 8.98 15.21 -10.33
N LEU A 219 8.06 14.78 -9.46
CA LEU A 219 8.07 13.46 -8.81
C LEU A 219 8.04 12.33 -9.84
N ALA A 220 7.14 12.42 -10.83
CA ALA A 220 7.04 11.45 -11.90
C ALA A 220 8.39 11.29 -12.65
N ARG A 221 9.02 12.42 -12.98
CA ARG A 221 10.35 12.43 -13.64
C ARG A 221 11.43 11.79 -12.77
N VAL A 222 11.56 12.21 -11.51
CA VAL A 222 12.59 11.71 -10.57
C VAL A 222 12.41 10.21 -10.28
N LEU A 223 11.17 9.77 -10.08
CA LEU A 223 10.85 8.37 -9.78
C LEU A 223 10.82 7.50 -11.05
N GLY A 224 10.91 8.12 -12.24
CA GLY A 224 10.75 7.50 -13.56
C GLY A 224 9.45 6.72 -13.69
N THR A 225 8.34 7.38 -13.37
CA THR A 225 6.97 6.89 -13.54
C THR A 225 6.15 7.94 -14.26
N ASP A 226 4.93 7.62 -14.67
CA ASP A 226 4.05 8.58 -15.32
C ASP A 226 3.33 9.48 -14.30
N VAL A 227 2.88 10.66 -14.75
CA VAL A 227 2.22 11.63 -13.85
C VAL A 227 0.85 11.13 -13.39
N ALA A 228 0.14 10.33 -14.20
CA ALA A 228 -1.17 9.80 -13.83
C ALA A 228 -1.09 8.83 -12.64
N THR A 229 -0.04 8.01 -12.59
CA THR A 229 0.32 7.14 -11.47
C THR A 229 0.56 7.97 -10.21
N VAL A 230 1.34 9.06 -10.31
CA VAL A 230 1.59 9.96 -9.19
C VAL A 230 0.29 10.67 -8.73
N SER A 231 -0.55 11.14 -9.65
CA SER A 231 -1.83 11.75 -9.29
C SER A 231 -2.79 10.75 -8.62
N GLY A 232 -2.80 9.50 -9.09
CA GLY A 232 -3.58 8.41 -8.50
C GLY A 232 -3.16 8.08 -7.06
N TRP A 233 -1.89 8.26 -6.71
CA TRP A 233 -1.39 8.08 -5.34
C TRP A 233 -2.03 9.01 -4.32
N PHE A 234 -2.45 10.20 -4.77
CA PHE A 234 -3.05 11.24 -3.94
C PHE A 234 -4.55 11.41 -4.23
N ALA A 235 -5.16 10.49 -4.99
CA ALA A 235 -6.54 10.58 -5.48
C ALA A 235 -6.87 11.96 -6.08
N THR A 236 -5.88 12.60 -6.72
CA THR A 236 -6.05 13.92 -7.31
C THR A 236 -6.44 13.73 -8.77
N PRO A 237 -7.65 14.12 -9.21
CA PRO A 237 -8.00 14.05 -10.61
C PRO A 237 -7.11 15.02 -11.43
N PRO A 238 -6.80 14.70 -12.69
CA PRO A 238 -6.06 15.62 -13.54
C PRO A 238 -6.83 16.96 -13.66
N PRO A 239 -6.15 18.11 -13.57
CA PRO A 239 -6.80 19.41 -13.73
C PRO A 239 -7.57 19.53 -15.04
N ILE A 240 -8.62 20.36 -15.08
CA ILE A 240 -9.46 20.50 -16.28
C ILE A 240 -8.66 21.13 -17.42
N GLY A 241 -7.73 22.05 -17.12
CA GLY A 241 -6.90 22.69 -18.13
C GLY A 241 -5.95 21.74 -18.87
N LEU A 242 -5.77 20.50 -18.42
CA LEU A 242 -5.02 19.48 -19.14
C LEU A 242 -5.91 18.57 -20.00
N ARG A 243 -7.22 18.84 -20.06
CA ARG A 243 -8.22 18.04 -20.74
C ARG A 243 -9.08 18.91 -21.67
N PRO A 244 -8.54 19.33 -22.84
CA PRO A 244 -9.25 20.20 -23.78
C PRO A 244 -10.65 19.73 -24.17
N ALA A 245 -10.85 18.42 -24.29
CA ALA A 245 -12.15 17.82 -24.60
C ALA A 245 -13.24 18.03 -23.53
N LEU A 246 -12.87 18.48 -22.32
CA LEU A 246 -13.82 18.73 -21.22
C LEU A 246 -14.06 20.21 -20.96
N TRP A 247 -13.42 21.11 -21.72
CA TRP A 247 -13.57 22.55 -21.52
C TRP A 247 -14.98 22.97 -21.87
N ARG A 248 -15.61 23.73 -20.97
CA ARG A 248 -16.93 24.31 -21.16
C ARG A 248 -16.83 25.82 -21.25
N PRO A 249 -17.83 26.46 -21.87
CA PRO A 249 -17.88 27.91 -21.89
C PRO A 249 -17.82 28.51 -20.48
N GLY A 250 -16.88 29.43 -20.27
CA GLY A 250 -16.62 30.06 -18.97
C GLY A 250 -15.46 29.44 -18.17
N ASP A 251 -14.93 28.29 -18.56
CA ASP A 251 -13.82 27.62 -17.86
C ASP A 251 -12.46 28.29 -18.07
N LEU A 252 -12.35 29.26 -19.00
CA LEU A 252 -11.07 29.82 -19.43
C LEU A 252 -10.16 30.24 -18.27
N GLY A 253 -10.70 30.91 -17.25
CA GLY A 253 -9.90 31.35 -16.11
C GLY A 253 -9.28 30.17 -15.33
N GLN A 254 -10.02 29.07 -15.16
CA GLN A 254 -9.52 27.86 -14.52
C GLN A 254 -8.53 27.10 -15.44
N VAL A 255 -8.82 27.03 -16.74
CA VAL A 255 -7.92 26.43 -17.74
C VAL A 255 -6.56 27.11 -17.74
N LEU A 256 -6.53 28.45 -17.75
CA LEU A 256 -5.28 29.21 -17.71
C LEU A 256 -4.51 28.98 -16.40
N ARG A 257 -5.20 28.92 -15.25
CA ARG A 257 -4.58 28.59 -13.96
C ARG A 257 -3.94 27.20 -13.96
N ASP A 258 -4.66 26.21 -14.48
CA ASP A 258 -4.21 24.83 -14.55
C ASP A 258 -2.99 24.67 -15.47
N LEU A 259 -3.04 25.26 -16.67
CA LEU A 259 -1.94 25.26 -17.64
C LEU A 259 -0.71 25.97 -17.08
N ARG A 260 -0.90 27.14 -16.45
CA ARG A 260 0.17 27.88 -15.79
C ARG A 260 0.80 27.06 -14.65
N ALA A 261 -0.04 26.49 -13.79
CA ALA A 261 0.38 25.65 -12.67
C ALA A 261 1.12 24.40 -13.13
N TRP A 262 0.65 23.76 -14.20
CA TRP A 262 1.29 22.61 -14.82
C TRP A 262 2.67 22.98 -15.37
N SER A 263 2.77 24.06 -16.13
CA SER A 263 4.02 24.55 -16.70
C SER A 263 5.02 25.02 -15.63
N GLY A 264 4.55 25.34 -14.42
CA GLY A 264 5.38 25.85 -13.33
C GLY A 264 5.68 27.34 -13.47
N LEU A 265 4.84 28.06 -14.21
CA LEU A 265 4.96 29.49 -14.46
C LEU A 265 4.27 30.29 -13.36
N ARG A 266 4.81 31.47 -13.05
CA ARG A 266 4.12 32.47 -12.23
C ARG A 266 3.30 33.40 -13.12
N GLN A 267 2.34 34.11 -12.53
CA GLN A 267 1.54 35.09 -13.28
C GLN A 267 2.42 36.16 -13.96
N CYS A 268 3.54 36.54 -13.33
CA CYS A 268 4.50 37.47 -13.93
C CYS A 268 5.22 36.91 -15.16
N ASP A 269 5.40 35.60 -15.25
CA ASP A 269 6.06 34.96 -16.39
C ASP A 269 5.12 34.96 -17.60
N VAL A 270 3.84 34.63 -17.37
CA VAL A 270 2.79 34.74 -18.39
C VAL A 270 2.62 36.19 -18.82
N ALA A 271 2.59 37.12 -17.87
CA ALA A 271 2.46 38.55 -18.15
C ALA A 271 3.60 39.08 -19.02
N ARG A 272 4.85 38.70 -18.69
CA ARG A 272 6.04 39.03 -19.47
C ARG A 272 5.96 38.47 -20.89
N HIS A 273 5.54 37.22 -21.06
CA HIS A 273 5.39 36.59 -22.37
C HIS A 273 4.32 37.30 -23.23
N CYS A 274 3.22 37.69 -22.62
CA CYS A 274 2.11 38.38 -23.28
C CYS A 274 2.33 39.89 -23.48
N GLY A 275 3.42 40.47 -22.95
CA GLY A 275 3.64 41.92 -22.94
C GLY A 275 2.59 42.69 -22.11
N ARG A 276 2.10 42.10 -21.01
CA ARG A 276 1.02 42.65 -20.17
C ARG A 276 1.43 42.76 -18.70
N SER A 277 0.55 43.37 -17.89
CA SER A 277 0.73 43.43 -16.44
C SER A 277 0.32 42.12 -15.75
N THR A 278 0.90 41.83 -14.59
CA THR A 278 0.48 40.73 -13.71
C THR A 278 -0.97 40.85 -13.29
N ALA A 279 -1.47 42.07 -13.09
CA ALA A 279 -2.86 42.34 -12.75
C ALA A 279 -3.82 41.93 -13.87
N THR A 280 -3.41 42.13 -15.14
CA THR A 280 -4.18 41.69 -16.32
C THR A 280 -4.29 40.17 -16.37
N VAL A 281 -3.18 39.44 -16.19
CA VAL A 281 -3.18 37.97 -16.15
C VAL A 281 -4.03 37.46 -14.98
N ARG A 282 -3.95 38.10 -13.81
CA ARG A 282 -4.81 37.79 -12.67
C ARG A 282 -6.28 38.00 -13.01
N ALA A 283 -6.63 39.08 -13.72
CA ALA A 283 -8.01 39.34 -14.13
C ALA A 283 -8.55 38.23 -15.06
N TRP A 284 -7.73 37.78 -16.02
CA TRP A 284 -8.03 36.63 -16.89
C TRP A 284 -8.24 35.34 -16.09
N GLU A 285 -7.32 34.99 -15.19
CA GLU A 285 -7.40 33.77 -14.37
C GLU A 285 -8.60 33.74 -13.42
N THR A 286 -9.08 34.91 -13.01
CA THR A 286 -10.28 35.07 -12.18
C THR A 286 -11.59 35.13 -12.98
N GLY A 287 -11.52 35.13 -14.31
CA GLY A 287 -12.70 35.27 -15.18
C GLY A 287 -13.31 36.69 -15.21
N ARG A 288 -12.68 37.68 -14.59
CA ARG A 288 -13.16 39.08 -14.59
C ARG A 288 -13.08 39.74 -15.96
N THR A 289 -12.15 39.28 -16.79
CA THR A 289 -11.92 39.78 -18.15
C THR A 289 -11.52 38.62 -19.04
N VAL A 290 -11.89 38.65 -20.32
CA VAL A 290 -11.46 37.66 -21.31
C VAL A 290 -10.23 38.19 -22.06
N PRO A 291 -9.17 37.38 -22.26
CA PRO A 291 -8.03 37.77 -23.09
C PRO A 291 -8.49 38.03 -24.55
N PRO A 292 -8.06 39.15 -25.18
CA PRO A 292 -8.30 39.40 -26.60
C PRO A 292 -7.73 38.30 -27.51
N ALA A 293 -8.22 38.18 -28.75
CA ALA A 293 -7.82 37.13 -29.70
C ALA A 293 -6.30 36.98 -29.84
N GLY A 294 -5.57 38.06 -30.14
CA GLY A 294 -4.10 38.00 -30.25
C GLY A 294 -3.38 37.62 -28.94
N GLN A 295 -4.00 37.85 -27.78
CA GLN A 295 -3.46 37.38 -26.49
C GLN A 295 -3.75 35.89 -26.28
N ARG A 296 -4.88 35.38 -26.79
CA ARG A 296 -5.20 33.95 -26.78
C ARG A 296 -4.25 33.15 -27.67
N GLU A 297 -3.84 33.71 -28.81
CA GLU A 297 -2.80 33.12 -29.68
C GLU A 297 -1.45 33.02 -28.94
N LEU A 298 -0.98 34.11 -28.33
CA LEU A 298 0.25 34.09 -27.52
C LEU A 298 0.19 33.08 -26.36
N LEU A 299 -0.98 32.96 -25.70
CA LEU A 299 -1.17 31.95 -24.66
C LEU A 299 -1.18 30.53 -25.23
N ALA A 300 -1.74 30.32 -26.42
CA ALA A 300 -1.77 29.02 -27.07
C ALA A 300 -0.35 28.59 -27.44
N ASP A 301 0.45 29.50 -27.98
CA ASP A 301 1.87 29.29 -28.27
C ASP A 301 2.66 28.96 -27.00
N LEU A 302 2.47 29.74 -25.93
CA LEU A 302 3.12 29.52 -24.63
C LEU A 302 2.85 28.11 -24.07
N PHE A 303 1.62 27.63 -24.22
CA PHE A 303 1.19 26.32 -23.73
C PHE A 303 1.30 25.21 -24.77
N ARG A 304 1.78 25.51 -25.99
CA ARG A 304 1.90 24.59 -27.13
C ARG A 304 0.57 23.93 -27.49
N LEU A 305 -0.47 24.74 -27.59
CA LEU A 305 -1.82 24.37 -27.98
C LEU A 305 -2.14 24.96 -29.37
N PRO A 306 -3.12 24.40 -30.11
CA PRO A 306 -3.57 25.03 -31.34
C PRO A 306 -4.19 26.41 -31.06
N PRO A 307 -4.13 27.36 -32.01
CA PRO A 307 -4.60 28.74 -31.81
C PRO A 307 -6.06 28.84 -31.35
N THR A 308 -6.89 27.89 -31.79
CA THR A 308 -8.33 27.79 -31.48
C THR A 308 -8.64 27.00 -30.21
N ALA A 309 -7.62 26.51 -29.49
CA ALA A 309 -7.84 25.62 -28.34
C ALA A 309 -8.77 26.23 -27.28
N PHE A 310 -8.65 27.54 -27.04
CA PHE A 310 -9.41 28.23 -25.99
C PHE A 310 -10.85 28.57 -26.36
N ASP A 311 -11.26 28.41 -27.61
CA ASP A 311 -12.58 28.83 -28.07
C ASP A 311 -13.71 28.12 -27.31
N ALA A 312 -13.52 26.82 -27.04
CA ALA A 312 -14.46 26.01 -26.25
C ALA A 312 -14.59 26.46 -24.78
N ALA A 313 -13.60 27.18 -24.25
CA ALA A 313 -13.55 27.65 -22.86
C ALA A 313 -14.04 29.09 -22.69
N LEU A 314 -14.26 29.83 -23.78
CA LEU A 314 -14.72 31.22 -23.74
C LEU A 314 -16.11 31.30 -23.09
N PRO A 315 -16.40 32.33 -22.28
CA PRO A 315 -17.76 32.55 -21.82
C PRO A 315 -18.68 32.77 -23.02
N GLN A 316 -19.89 32.20 -22.96
CA GLN A 316 -20.89 32.51 -23.98
C GLN A 316 -21.22 34.00 -23.90
N ALA A 317 -21.38 34.65 -25.05
CA ALA A 317 -21.97 35.98 -25.06
C ALA A 317 -23.33 35.89 -24.35
N PRO A 318 -23.69 36.86 -23.49
CA PRO A 318 -25.05 36.92 -22.99
C PRO A 318 -25.98 36.91 -24.21
N GLY A 319 -26.86 35.91 -24.27
CA GLY A 319 -27.74 35.72 -25.42
C GLY A 319 -28.42 37.04 -25.76
N GLY A 320 -28.30 37.46 -27.02
CA GLY A 320 -29.24 38.42 -27.57
C GLY A 320 -30.62 37.83 -27.32
N GLY A 321 -31.42 38.53 -26.53
CA GLY A 321 -32.82 38.17 -26.36
C GLY A 321 -33.46 38.06 -27.74
N ASP A 322 -34.30 37.04 -27.90
CA ASP A 322 -35.29 36.97 -28.97
C ASP A 322 -36.00 38.33 -29.08
N GLU A 323 -35.61 39.12 -30.06
CA GLU A 323 -36.55 39.97 -30.78
C GLU A 323 -37.13 39.14 -31.92
N ARG A 324 -38.26 38.47 -31.64
CA ARG A 324 -39.43 38.35 -32.51
C ARG A 324 -40.57 37.62 -31.82
#